data_AF-A0A087GTC2-F1
#
_entry.id   AF-A0A087GTC2-F1
#
_cell.length_a   1.000
_cell.length_b   1.000
_cell.length_c   1.000
_cell.angle_alpha   90.00
_cell.angle_beta   90.00
_cell.angle_gamma   90.00
#
_symmetry.space_group_name_H-M   'P 1'
#
loop_
_entity.id
_entity.type
_entity.pdbx_description
1 polymer ?
#
loop_
_entity_poly.entity_id
_entity_poly.type
_entity_poly.pdbx_seq_one_letter_code
_entity_poly.pdbx_strand_id
1 'polypeptide(L)'
;MVGGGSDGSVDLCARLCITDESENVIFQTYVKPTMPVTNYRFETTGIRPENLDGAMPLKQAQRKIQEFLCNGQPMWKIRPRNGKAMVLVGHGLHNQLECLQLEYYSSMIRDTAVYPPLMKTSKLSNTLKYLTQAYLGYDIHVGVQDPYEDCVATMRLYTRMRNQKHKKEAYSLSSGTENRNNYAAWRHHEFERRSHEELLEFSQSDYYCWCLDSVA
;
A
#
# COMPACT_ATOMS: atom_id res chain seq x y z
N MET A 1 4.60 11.84 -9.23
CA MET A 1 3.69 12.90 -8.74
C MET A 1 4.20 14.26 -9.19
N VAL A 2 3.32 15.20 -9.52
CA VAL A 2 3.68 16.61 -9.77
C VAL A 2 3.08 17.49 -8.67
N GLY A 3 3.56 18.72 -8.55
CA GLY A 3 3.06 19.73 -7.60
C GLY A 3 2.02 20.67 -8.20
N GLY A 4 0.96 20.90 -7.44
CA GLY A 4 -0.06 21.93 -7.68
C GLY A 4 -0.20 22.88 -6.48
N GLY A 5 -1.18 23.77 -6.55
CA GLY A 5 -1.33 24.87 -5.57
C GLY A 5 -0.38 26.02 -5.86
N SER A 6 -0.59 27.17 -5.21
CA SER A 6 0.19 28.39 -5.47
C SER A 6 1.69 28.24 -5.17
N ASP A 7 2.07 27.29 -4.33
CA ASP A 7 3.44 27.00 -3.89
C ASP A 7 3.97 25.63 -4.38
N GLY A 8 3.17 24.83 -5.09
CA GLY A 8 3.58 23.49 -5.55
C GLY A 8 3.57 22.41 -4.47
N SER A 9 3.00 22.70 -3.30
CA SER A 9 2.97 21.78 -2.15
C SER A 9 1.96 20.64 -2.29
N VAL A 10 0.92 20.81 -3.13
CA VAL A 10 -0.13 19.81 -3.30
C VAL A 10 0.33 18.74 -4.26
N ASP A 11 0.36 17.49 -3.81
CA ASP A 11 0.68 16.34 -4.66
C ASP A 11 -0.48 16.03 -5.63
N LEU A 12 -0.16 15.91 -6.92
CA LEU A 12 -1.09 15.55 -7.98
C LEU A 12 -0.57 14.34 -8.76
N CYS A 13 -1.45 13.38 -9.04
CA CYS A 13 -1.10 12.21 -9.84
C CYS A 13 -0.98 12.61 -11.32
N ALA A 14 0.18 12.31 -11.92
CA ALA A 14 0.51 12.67 -13.30
C ALA A 14 1.00 11.48 -14.12
N ARG A 15 1.53 10.44 -13.48
CA ARG A 15 1.96 9.17 -14.09
C ARG A 15 1.76 8.07 -13.06
N LEU A 16 1.27 6.92 -13.49
CA LEU A 16 1.13 5.73 -12.66
C LEU A 16 1.50 4.47 -13.43
N CYS A 17 1.87 3.43 -12.68
CA CYS A 17 2.16 2.09 -13.19
C CYS A 17 1.49 1.06 -12.26
N ILE A 18 1.08 -0.06 -12.85
CA ILE A 18 0.58 -1.26 -12.17
C ILE A 18 1.26 -2.45 -12.84
N THR A 19 1.86 -3.31 -12.02
CA THR A 19 2.46 -4.56 -12.47
C THR A 19 1.75 -5.75 -11.85
N ASP A 20 1.90 -6.92 -12.46
CA ASP A 20 1.52 -8.19 -11.84
C ASP A 20 2.63 -8.71 -10.90
N GLU A 21 2.41 -9.85 -10.26
CA GLU A 21 3.39 -10.53 -9.41
C GLU A 21 4.61 -11.03 -10.19
N SER A 22 4.49 -11.20 -11.52
CA SER A 22 5.56 -11.63 -12.42
C SER A 22 6.33 -10.45 -13.04
N GLU A 23 6.17 -9.24 -12.49
CA GLU A 23 6.86 -8.02 -12.91
C GLU A 23 6.48 -7.50 -14.31
N ASN A 24 5.38 -8.01 -14.88
CA ASN A 24 4.85 -7.52 -16.16
C ASN A 24 3.99 -6.27 -15.92
N VAL A 25 4.12 -5.28 -16.81
CA VAL A 25 3.28 -4.08 -16.77
C VAL A 25 1.86 -4.42 -17.23
N ILE A 26 0.89 -4.30 -16.32
CA ILE A 26 -0.53 -4.44 -16.62
C ILE A 26 -1.09 -3.12 -17.16
N PHE A 27 -0.70 -2.01 -16.53
CA PHE A 27 -1.22 -0.70 -16.88
C PHE A 27 -0.22 0.40 -16.54
N GLN A 28 0.06 1.26 -17.51
CA GLN A 28 0.89 2.43 -17.32
C GLN A 28 0.35 3.57 -18.16
N THR A 29 0.19 4.74 -17.55
CA THR A 29 -0.35 5.91 -18.26
C THR A 29 0.09 7.20 -17.58
N TYR A 30 0.11 8.28 -18.36
CA TYR A 30 -0.01 9.63 -17.82
C TYR A 30 -1.47 9.92 -17.46
N VAL A 31 -1.68 10.67 -16.38
CA VAL A 31 -2.99 11.07 -15.87
C VAL A 31 -3.07 12.58 -15.90
N LYS A 32 -4.19 13.11 -16.39
CA LYS A 32 -4.47 14.54 -16.36
C LYS A 32 -4.68 14.98 -14.90
N PRO A 33 -3.82 15.87 -14.36
CA PRO A 33 -3.97 16.37 -13.00
C PRO A 33 -5.30 17.10 -12.79
N THR A 34 -5.85 17.03 -11.57
CA THR A 34 -7.13 17.65 -11.21
C THR A 34 -7.07 19.17 -11.09
N MET A 35 -5.86 19.72 -10.95
CA MET A 35 -5.57 21.13 -10.82
C MET A 35 -4.38 21.51 -11.72
N PRO A 36 -4.20 22.81 -12.05
CA PRO A 36 -3.03 23.27 -12.78
C PRO A 36 -1.73 22.87 -12.08
N VAL A 37 -0.77 22.36 -12.86
CA VAL A 37 0.55 21.99 -12.38
C VAL A 37 1.39 23.26 -12.24
N THR A 38 1.90 23.51 -11.04
CA THR A 38 2.81 24.63 -10.74
C THR A 38 4.26 24.18 -10.60
N ASN A 39 4.49 22.90 -10.31
CA ASN A 39 5.83 22.32 -10.26
C ASN A 39 5.83 20.90 -10.82
N TYR A 40 6.49 20.68 -11.96
CA TYR A 40 6.57 19.36 -12.59
C TYR A 40 7.52 18.39 -11.89
N ARG A 41 8.36 18.88 -10.97
CA ARG A 41 9.40 18.08 -10.28
C ARG A 41 10.26 17.31 -11.30
N PHE A 42 10.69 18.00 -12.35
CA PHE A 42 11.32 17.40 -13.53
C PHE A 42 12.56 16.58 -13.19
N GLU A 43 13.43 17.09 -12.32
CA GLU A 43 14.66 16.41 -11.91
C GLU A 43 14.40 15.04 -11.27
N THR A 44 13.28 14.91 -10.55
CA THR A 44 12.91 13.67 -9.88
C THR A 44 12.06 12.77 -10.77
N THR A 45 11.09 13.32 -11.51
CA THR A 45 10.04 12.53 -12.17
C THR A 45 10.19 12.43 -13.68
N GLY A 46 11.01 13.30 -14.29
CA GLY A 46 11.15 13.42 -15.74
C GLY A 46 9.89 13.88 -16.46
N ILE A 47 8.81 14.23 -15.75
CA ILE A 47 7.54 14.62 -16.34
C ILE A 47 7.67 16.02 -16.92
N ARG A 48 7.24 16.17 -18.17
CA ARG A 48 7.18 17.44 -18.89
C ARG A 48 5.73 17.79 -19.25
N PRO A 49 5.42 19.06 -19.55
CA PRO A 49 4.09 19.47 -19.99
C PRO A 49 3.57 18.65 -21.18
N GLU A 50 4.45 18.28 -22.12
CA GLU A 50 4.08 17.53 -23.31
C GLU A 50 3.62 16.09 -22.98
N ASN A 51 4.08 15.54 -21.84
CA ASN A 51 3.58 14.24 -21.37
C ASN A 51 2.15 14.30 -20.85
N LEU A 52 1.69 15.49 -20.47
CA LEU A 52 0.34 15.72 -19.95
C LEU A 52 -0.64 16.15 -21.04
N ASP A 53 -0.14 16.44 -22.24
CA ASP A 53 -1.00 16.73 -23.39
C ASP A 53 -1.74 15.46 -23.83
N GLY A 54 -3.06 15.56 -23.95
CA GLY A 54 -3.93 14.40 -24.19
C GLY A 54 -3.89 13.30 -23.11
N ALA A 55 -3.32 13.55 -21.92
CA ALA A 55 -3.24 12.56 -20.85
C ALA A 55 -4.62 12.06 -20.39
N MET A 56 -4.66 10.83 -19.89
CA MET A 56 -5.90 10.16 -19.51
C MET A 56 -6.63 10.95 -18.41
N PRO A 57 -7.93 11.27 -18.57
CA PRO A 57 -8.71 11.88 -17.50
C PRO A 57 -8.72 11.02 -16.24
N LEU A 58 -8.64 11.64 -15.07
CA LEU A 58 -8.60 10.92 -13.79
C LEU A 58 -9.73 9.88 -13.65
N LYS A 59 -10.97 10.24 -14.00
CA LYS A 59 -12.12 9.33 -13.94
C LYS A 59 -11.93 8.06 -14.79
N GLN A 60 -11.27 8.17 -15.93
CA GLN A 60 -10.99 7.02 -16.78
C GLN A 60 -9.87 6.15 -16.18
N ALA A 61 -8.84 6.76 -15.62
CA ALA A 61 -7.78 6.05 -14.90
C ALA A 61 -8.34 5.31 -13.68
N GLN A 62 -9.18 5.98 -12.87
CA GLN A 62 -9.90 5.39 -11.73
C GLN A 62 -10.68 4.14 -12.11
N ARG A 63 -11.48 4.22 -13.18
CA ARG A 63 -12.26 3.08 -13.67
C ARG A 63 -11.37 1.91 -14.07
N LYS A 64 -10.29 2.16 -14.80
CA LYS A 64 -9.32 1.11 -15.17
C LYS A 64 -8.66 0.47 -13.95
N ILE A 65 -8.23 1.27 -12.98
CA ILE A 65 -7.62 0.78 -11.74
C ILE A 65 -8.61 -0.10 -10.97
N GLN A 66 -9.87 0.35 -10.83
CA GLN A 66 -10.92 -0.42 -10.20
C GLN A 66 -11.19 -1.73 -10.95
N GLU A 67 -11.26 -1.71 -12.29
CA GLU A 67 -11.41 -2.91 -13.12
C GLU A 67 -10.33 -3.95 -12.80
N PHE A 68 -9.06 -3.55 -12.68
CA PHE A 68 -7.97 -4.45 -12.29
C PHE A 68 -8.12 -4.95 -10.85
N LEU A 69 -8.35 -4.05 -9.88
CA LEU A 69 -8.45 -4.41 -8.46
C LEU A 69 -9.67 -5.29 -8.13
N CYS A 70 -10.68 -5.25 -9.00
CA CYS A 70 -11.99 -5.85 -8.78
C CYS A 70 -12.31 -6.97 -9.77
N ASN A 71 -11.37 -7.37 -10.63
CA ASN A 71 -11.60 -8.34 -11.71
C ASN A 71 -12.84 -7.99 -12.56
N GLY A 72 -12.99 -6.72 -12.91
CA GLY A 72 -14.09 -6.19 -13.71
C GLY A 72 -15.46 -6.14 -13.01
N GLN A 73 -15.55 -6.51 -11.73
CA GLN A 73 -16.79 -6.39 -10.95
C GLN A 73 -16.91 -5.00 -10.32
N PRO A 74 -18.13 -4.49 -10.10
CA PRO A 74 -18.30 -3.25 -9.35
C PRO A 74 -17.95 -3.47 -7.87
N MET A 75 -17.25 -2.51 -7.25
CA MET A 75 -16.75 -2.62 -5.87
C MET A 75 -17.82 -3.07 -4.87
N TRP A 76 -19.05 -2.54 -4.94
CA TRP A 76 -20.12 -2.90 -4.01
C TRP A 76 -20.56 -4.37 -4.06
N LYS A 77 -20.23 -5.12 -5.13
CA LYS A 77 -20.48 -6.58 -5.23
C LYS A 77 -19.33 -7.42 -4.67
N ILE A 78 -18.20 -6.82 -4.38
CA ILE A 78 -17.01 -7.54 -3.95
C ILE A 78 -17.01 -7.64 -2.44
N ARG A 79 -16.90 -8.87 -1.95
CA ARG A 79 -16.58 -9.14 -0.56
C ARG A 79 -15.13 -9.58 -0.50
N PRO A 80 -14.28 -9.00 0.37
CA PRO A 80 -12.88 -9.41 0.48
C PRO A 80 -12.68 -10.94 0.60
N ARG A 81 -13.64 -11.64 1.22
CA ARG A 81 -13.59 -13.10 1.41
C ARG A 81 -13.98 -13.96 0.20
N ASN A 82 -14.50 -13.39 -0.89
CA ASN A 82 -14.99 -14.18 -2.03
C ASN A 82 -13.92 -14.47 -3.09
N GLY A 83 -12.67 -14.09 -2.84
CA GLY A 83 -11.54 -14.31 -3.75
C GLY A 83 -11.55 -13.45 -5.02
N LYS A 84 -12.49 -12.48 -5.15
CA LYS A 84 -12.60 -11.64 -6.36
C LYS A 84 -11.88 -10.30 -6.26
N ALA A 85 -11.54 -9.87 -5.05
CA ALA A 85 -10.70 -8.69 -4.83
C ALA A 85 -9.22 -9.05 -5.01
N MET A 86 -8.47 -8.21 -5.71
CA MET A 86 -7.01 -8.36 -5.83
C MET A 86 -6.30 -7.70 -4.65
N VAL A 87 -5.18 -8.28 -4.22
CA VAL A 87 -4.34 -7.62 -3.22
C VAL A 87 -3.57 -6.47 -3.89
N LEU A 88 -3.69 -5.26 -3.35
CA LEU A 88 -2.94 -4.08 -3.79
C LEU A 88 -1.68 -3.93 -2.94
N VAL A 89 -0.51 -4.11 -3.58
CA VAL A 89 0.81 -3.97 -2.96
C VAL A 89 1.43 -2.62 -3.33
N GLY A 90 2.11 -1.95 -2.40
CA GLY A 90 2.84 -0.73 -2.69
C GLY A 90 3.62 -0.17 -1.51
N HIS A 91 4.03 1.10 -1.61
CA HIS A 91 4.77 1.82 -0.56
C HIS A 91 4.19 3.22 -0.36
N GLY A 92 3.62 3.49 0.81
CA GLY A 92 2.95 4.75 1.09
C GLY A 92 1.70 4.95 0.22
N LEU A 93 0.89 3.91 0.07
CA LEU A 93 -0.26 3.87 -0.83
C LEU A 93 -1.35 4.87 -0.45
N HIS A 94 -1.42 5.29 0.82
CA HIS A 94 -2.40 6.27 1.29
C HIS A 94 -2.37 7.55 0.45
N ASN A 95 -1.20 8.18 0.31
CA ASN A 95 -1.05 9.42 -0.45
C ASN A 95 -1.35 9.20 -1.95
N GLN A 96 -0.95 8.05 -2.50
CA GLN A 96 -1.20 7.74 -3.91
C GLN A 96 -2.70 7.55 -4.21
N LEU A 97 -3.41 6.83 -3.35
CA LEU A 97 -4.84 6.59 -3.45
C LEU A 97 -5.64 7.89 -3.26
N GLU A 98 -5.23 8.75 -2.32
CA GLU A 98 -5.83 10.07 -2.12
C GLU A 98 -5.70 10.95 -3.37
N CYS A 99 -4.50 11.00 -3.97
CA CYS A 99 -4.27 11.76 -5.20
C CYS A 99 -5.04 11.19 -6.41
N LEU A 100 -5.33 9.89 -6.39
CA LEU A 100 -6.19 9.24 -7.37
C LEU A 100 -7.68 9.34 -7.02
N GLN A 101 -8.04 9.88 -5.86
CA GLN A 101 -9.39 9.90 -5.31
C GLN A 101 -10.04 8.51 -5.34
N LEU A 102 -9.28 7.49 -4.95
CA LEU A 102 -9.69 6.10 -4.93
C LEU A 102 -9.73 5.58 -3.49
N GLU A 103 -10.82 4.90 -3.16
CA GLU A 103 -10.94 4.12 -1.93
C GLU A 103 -10.81 2.64 -2.25
N TYR A 104 -10.17 1.89 -1.36
CA TYR A 104 -10.03 0.44 -1.47
C TYR A 104 -10.11 -0.24 -0.10
N TYR A 105 -10.44 -1.53 -0.09
CA TYR A 105 -10.58 -2.28 1.15
C TYR A 105 -9.24 -2.38 1.88
N SER A 106 -9.14 -1.85 3.10
CA SER A 106 -7.90 -1.87 3.88
C SER A 106 -7.34 -3.29 4.09
N SER A 107 -8.22 -4.29 4.20
CA SER A 107 -7.79 -5.70 4.31
C SER A 107 -7.14 -6.26 3.04
N MET A 108 -7.32 -5.60 1.89
CA MET A 108 -6.74 -5.96 0.60
C MET A 108 -5.51 -5.11 0.25
N ILE A 109 -5.09 -4.19 1.12
CA ILE A 109 -3.90 -3.36 0.93
C ILE A 109 -2.72 -3.99 1.67
N ARG A 110 -1.56 -4.01 1.00
CA ARG A 110 -0.27 -4.46 1.54
C ARG A 110 0.74 -3.33 1.32
N ASP A 111 0.80 -2.43 2.28
CA ASP A 111 1.67 -1.26 2.21
C ASP A 111 2.98 -1.50 2.99
N THR A 112 4.07 -1.56 2.24
CA THR A 112 5.43 -1.79 2.76
C THR A 112 5.95 -0.66 3.65
N ALA A 113 5.39 0.55 3.57
CA ALA A 113 5.79 1.69 4.40
C ALA A 113 5.29 1.57 5.85
N VAL A 114 4.18 0.86 6.06
CA VAL A 114 3.51 0.71 7.36
C VAL A 114 3.49 -0.74 7.86
N TYR A 115 4.15 -1.67 7.15
CA TYR A 115 4.25 -3.06 7.57
C TYR A 115 5.29 -3.20 8.68
N PRO A 116 4.91 -3.57 9.93
CA PRO A 116 5.82 -3.51 11.08
C PRO A 116 7.21 -4.14 10.90
N PRO A 117 7.40 -5.30 10.23
CA PRO A 117 8.74 -5.85 9.99
C PRO A 117 9.65 -5.01 9.09
N LEU A 118 9.09 -4.07 8.33
CA LEU A 118 9.81 -3.17 7.42
C LEU A 118 9.90 -1.75 7.98
N MET A 119 9.27 -1.46 9.11
CA MET A 119 9.30 -0.14 9.74
C MET A 119 10.56 0.06 10.57
N LYS A 120 10.90 1.32 10.85
CA LYS A 120 11.91 1.66 11.84
C LYS A 120 11.43 1.30 13.24
N THR A 121 12.36 1.11 14.17
CA THR A 121 12.04 0.93 15.60
C THR A 121 11.26 2.11 16.18
N SER A 122 11.41 3.31 15.60
CA SER A 122 10.63 4.50 15.93
C SER A 122 9.18 4.49 15.41
N LYS A 123 8.73 3.41 14.77
CA LYS A 123 7.42 3.30 14.07
C LYS A 123 7.24 4.30 12.93
N LEU A 124 8.34 4.84 12.40
CA LEU A 124 8.33 5.60 11.16
C LEU A 124 8.61 4.69 9.96
N SER A 125 8.12 5.07 8.78
CA SER A 125 8.42 4.36 7.55
C SER A 125 9.90 4.49 7.19
N ASN A 126 10.45 3.40 6.64
CA ASN A 126 11.69 3.46 5.87
C ASN A 126 11.37 3.93 4.44
N THR A 127 12.34 4.53 3.75
CA THR A 127 12.17 4.84 2.33
C THR A 127 12.22 3.55 1.51
N LEU A 128 11.49 3.51 0.39
CA LEU A 128 11.55 2.37 -0.52
C LEU A 128 12.98 2.11 -1.01
N LYS A 129 13.76 3.16 -1.27
CA LYS A 129 15.18 3.04 -1.64
C LYS A 129 16.00 2.30 -0.58
N TYR A 130 15.84 2.65 0.69
CA TYR A 130 16.52 1.95 1.79
C TYR A 130 16.09 0.48 1.87
N LEU A 131 14.78 0.22 1.82
CA LEU A 131 14.25 -1.15 1.92
C LEU A 131 14.73 -2.02 0.75
N THR A 132 14.76 -1.47 -0.46
CA THR A 132 15.22 -2.16 -1.66
C THR A 132 16.70 -2.53 -1.55
N GLN A 133 17.54 -1.57 -1.15
CA GLN A 133 18.96 -1.85 -0.94
C GLN A 133 19.19 -2.86 0.19
N ALA A 134 18.51 -2.71 1.33
CA ALA A 134 18.74 -3.55 2.51
C ALA A 134 18.22 -4.99 2.37
N TYR A 135 17.07 -5.18 1.71
CA TYR A 135 16.41 -6.49 1.62
C TYR A 135 16.56 -7.19 0.27
N LEU A 136 16.76 -6.43 -0.81
CA LEU A 136 16.84 -6.95 -2.17
C LEU A 136 18.25 -6.79 -2.80
N GLY A 137 19.09 -5.92 -2.25
CA GLY A 137 20.51 -5.81 -2.63
C GLY A 137 20.78 -5.03 -3.91
N TYR A 138 19.87 -4.15 -4.32
CA TYR A 138 20.06 -3.27 -5.48
C TYR A 138 19.48 -1.87 -5.23
N ASP A 139 19.96 -0.90 -6.01
CA ASP A 139 19.51 0.49 -5.95
C ASP A 139 18.35 0.76 -6.91
N ILE A 140 17.43 1.62 -6.48
CA ILE A 140 16.37 2.21 -7.31
C ILE A 140 16.50 3.74 -7.28
N HIS A 141 15.77 4.42 -8.18
CA HIS A 141 15.79 5.89 -8.29
C HIS A 141 17.19 6.41 -8.64
N VAL A 142 17.89 5.71 -9.54
CA VAL A 142 19.17 6.16 -10.09
C VAL A 142 18.86 7.12 -11.25
N GLY A 143 18.86 8.42 -10.95
CA GLY A 143 18.45 9.46 -11.89
C GLY A 143 16.96 9.78 -11.76
N VAL A 144 16.22 9.69 -12.86
CA VAL A 144 14.76 9.92 -12.86
C VAL A 144 14.04 8.71 -12.28
N GLN A 145 13.12 8.96 -11.36
CA GLN A 145 12.28 7.91 -10.78
C GLN A 145 11.28 7.37 -11.81
N ASP A 146 11.34 6.07 -12.08
CA ASP A 146 10.30 5.38 -12.85
C ASP A 146 9.33 4.66 -11.91
N PRO A 147 8.01 4.94 -11.98
CA PRO A 147 7.00 4.19 -11.25
C PRO A 147 7.08 2.66 -11.43
N TYR A 148 7.60 2.18 -12.57
CA TYR A 148 7.81 0.75 -12.78
C TYR A 148 8.81 0.15 -11.77
N GLU A 149 9.93 0.82 -11.51
CA GLU A 149 10.93 0.36 -10.53
C GLU A 149 10.32 0.24 -9.14
N ASP A 150 9.45 1.19 -8.77
CA ASP A 150 8.74 1.19 -7.50
C ASP A 150 7.76 0.01 -7.39
N CYS A 151 6.99 -0.26 -8.44
CA CYS A 151 6.08 -1.40 -8.48
C CYS A 151 6.84 -2.73 -8.31
N VAL A 152 7.94 -2.91 -9.05
CA VAL A 152 8.75 -4.13 -8.96
C VAL A 152 9.41 -4.27 -7.59
N ALA A 153 10.03 -3.20 -7.06
CA ALA A 153 10.68 -3.24 -5.76
C ALA A 153 9.70 -3.56 -4.63
N THR A 154 8.52 -2.94 -4.63
CA THR A 154 7.48 -3.21 -3.63
C THR A 154 6.90 -4.60 -3.74
N MET A 155 6.67 -5.10 -4.96
CA MET A 155 6.22 -6.47 -5.19
C MET A 155 7.25 -7.48 -4.69
N ARG A 156 8.53 -7.30 -5.00
CA ARG A 156 9.62 -8.16 -4.51
C ARG A 156 9.73 -8.15 -2.99
N LEU A 157 9.60 -6.98 -2.34
CA LEU A 157 9.56 -6.86 -0.89
C LEU A 157 8.37 -7.63 -0.31
N TYR A 158 7.18 -7.45 -0.87
CA TYR A 158 5.99 -8.19 -0.46
C TYR A 158 6.18 -9.70 -0.60
N THR A 159 6.60 -10.19 -1.77
CA THR A 159 6.85 -11.61 -2.02
C THR A 159 7.88 -12.19 -1.06
N ARG A 160 8.96 -11.43 -0.76
CA ARG A 160 9.94 -11.82 0.26
C ARG A 160 9.31 -11.98 1.65
N MET A 161 8.44 -11.07 2.06
CA MET A 161 7.76 -11.12 3.36
C MET A 161 6.69 -12.22 3.40
N ARG A 162 5.91 -12.39 2.33
CA ARG A 162 4.90 -13.44 2.15
C ARG A 162 5.53 -14.84 2.20
N ASN A 163 6.73 -15.01 1.66
CA ASN A 163 7.41 -16.30 1.65
C ASN A 163 8.14 -16.65 2.96
N GLN A 164 8.06 -15.80 3.99
CA GLN A 164 8.63 -16.12 5.30
C GLN A 164 7.82 -17.22 5.99
N LYS A 165 8.49 -18.10 6.74
CA LYS A 165 7.82 -19.05 7.62
C LYS A 165 7.10 -18.28 8.72
N HIS A 166 5.78 -18.44 8.80
CA HIS A 166 5.01 -17.86 9.90
C HIS A 166 5.49 -18.48 11.22
N LYS A 167 6.12 -17.67 12.07
CA LYS A 167 6.40 -18.08 13.44
C LYS A 167 5.06 -18.08 14.18
N LYS A 168 4.50 -19.27 14.40
CA LYS A 168 3.43 -19.46 15.38
C LYS A 168 4.06 -19.20 16.74
N GLU A 169 3.94 -17.98 17.24
CA GLU A 169 4.25 -17.72 18.64
C GLU A 169 3.29 -18.56 19.50
N ALA A 170 3.75 -19.04 20.66
CA ALA A 170 3.05 -20.06 21.46
C ALA A 170 1.73 -19.59 22.09
N TYR A 171 1.26 -18.38 21.75
CA TYR A 171 -0.04 -17.86 22.11
C TYR A 171 -1.06 -18.14 20.99
N SER A 172 -2.26 -18.54 21.38
CA SER A 172 -3.35 -18.93 20.48
C SER A 172 -3.72 -17.82 19.51
N LEU A 173 -3.17 -17.88 18.29
CA LEU A 173 -3.63 -17.09 17.15
C LEU A 173 -5.03 -17.59 16.79
N SER A 174 -6.05 -16.77 17.01
CA SER A 174 -7.38 -17.08 16.54
C SER A 174 -7.37 -17.15 15.02
N SER A 175 -7.93 -18.23 14.47
CA SER A 175 -8.13 -18.42 13.03
C SER A 175 -9.25 -17.53 12.47
N GLY A 176 -9.44 -16.32 13.03
CA GLY A 176 -10.56 -15.43 12.76
C GLY A 176 -10.10 -14.04 12.34
N THR A 177 -10.72 -13.50 11.30
CA THR A 177 -10.52 -12.13 10.78
C THR A 177 -11.04 -11.03 11.71
N GLU A 178 -11.10 -11.27 13.01
CA GLU A 178 -11.64 -10.33 14.01
C GLU A 178 -10.56 -10.00 15.04
N ASN A 179 -9.38 -9.60 14.55
CA ASN A 179 -8.35 -9.03 15.41
C ASN A 179 -8.41 -7.50 15.31
N ARG A 180 -9.39 -6.94 16.00
CA ARG A 180 -9.29 -5.55 16.45
C ARG A 180 -8.97 -5.64 17.94
N ASN A 181 -7.86 -5.04 18.35
CA ASN A 181 -7.60 -4.64 19.74
C ASN A 181 -8.68 -3.69 20.32
N ASN A 182 -9.81 -3.48 19.62
CA ASN A 182 -11.04 -2.97 20.19
C ASN A 182 -11.74 -4.09 20.97
N TYR A 183 -11.25 -4.36 22.18
CA TYR A 183 -12.11 -4.96 23.17
C TYR A 183 -13.35 -4.06 23.32
N ALA A 184 -14.53 -4.64 23.17
CA ALA A 184 -15.77 -3.89 23.27
C ALA A 184 -15.85 -3.15 24.61
N ALA A 185 -16.43 -1.95 24.62
CA ALA A 185 -16.40 -1.05 25.78
C ALA A 185 -16.87 -1.70 27.10
N TRP A 186 -17.75 -2.71 27.04
CA TRP A 186 -18.21 -3.46 28.22
C TRP A 186 -17.13 -4.35 28.88
N ARG A 187 -16.05 -4.70 28.17
CA ARG A 187 -14.91 -5.45 28.71
C ARG A 187 -13.88 -4.56 29.42
N HIS A 188 -14.01 -3.23 29.39
CA HIS A 188 -13.12 -2.34 30.14
C HIS A 188 -13.07 -2.66 31.64
N HIS A 189 -14.23 -3.00 32.22
CA HIS A 189 -14.30 -3.37 33.63
C HIS A 189 -13.50 -4.65 33.95
N GLU A 190 -13.35 -5.57 33.00
CA GLU A 190 -12.55 -6.79 33.18
C GLU A 190 -11.04 -6.49 33.19
N PHE A 191 -10.60 -5.45 32.47
CA PHE A 191 -9.18 -5.06 32.43
C PHE A 191 -8.78 -4.22 33.65
N GLU A 192 -9.67 -3.35 34.14
CA GLU A 192 -9.39 -2.49 35.31
C GLU A 192 -9.22 -3.29 36.62
N ARG A 193 -9.76 -4.52 36.68
CA ARG A 193 -9.63 -5.41 37.84
C ARG A 193 -8.42 -6.35 37.78
N ARG A 194 -7.67 -6.35 36.68
CA ARG A 194 -6.56 -7.29 36.44
C ARG A 194 -5.21 -6.72 36.82
N SER A 195 -4.29 -7.60 37.19
CA SER A 195 -2.90 -7.24 37.42
C SER A 195 -2.20 -6.89 36.11
N HIS A 196 -1.06 -6.19 36.19
CA HIS A 196 -0.24 -5.88 35.01
C HIS A 196 0.25 -7.16 34.30
N GLU A 197 0.54 -8.21 35.05
CA GLU A 197 0.97 -9.51 34.52
C GLU A 197 -0.17 -10.20 33.75
N GLU A 198 -1.38 -10.18 34.30
CA GLU A 198 -2.55 -10.72 33.62
C GLU A 198 -2.83 -9.94 32.32
N LEU A 199 -2.79 -8.60 32.35
CA LEU A 199 -2.99 -7.78 31.14
C LEU A 199 -1.99 -8.09 30.03
N LEU A 200 -0.75 -8.42 30.37
CA LEU A 200 0.27 -8.84 29.40
C LEU A 200 -0.07 -10.20 28.78
N GLU A 201 -0.63 -11.15 29.53
CA GLU A 201 -1.08 -12.45 28.99
C GLU A 201 -2.28 -12.30 28.03
N PHE A 202 -3.15 -11.31 28.25
CA PHE A 202 -4.26 -11.02 27.34
C PHE A 202 -3.85 -10.18 26.13
N SER A 203 -2.68 -9.53 26.18
CA SER A 203 -2.19 -8.68 25.11
C SER A 203 -1.85 -9.52 23.89
N GLN A 204 -2.65 -9.36 22.83
CA GLN A 204 -2.42 -9.99 21.55
C GLN A 204 -1.93 -8.96 20.54
N SER A 205 -1.03 -9.38 19.67
CA SER A 205 -0.66 -8.56 18.54
C SER A 205 -1.83 -8.51 17.56
N ASP A 206 -2.26 -7.30 17.18
CA ASP A 206 -3.20 -7.02 16.08
C ASP A 206 -2.52 -7.05 14.71
N TYR A 207 -1.25 -7.44 14.68
CA TYR A 207 -0.44 -7.52 13.50
C TYR A 207 -0.87 -8.68 12.58
N TYR A 208 -1.14 -8.34 11.32
CA TYR A 208 -1.40 -9.31 10.26
C TYR A 208 -0.13 -9.62 9.47
N CYS A 209 0.40 -10.85 9.59
CA CYS A 209 1.56 -11.29 8.80
C CYS A 209 1.16 -11.59 7.35
N TRP A 210 1.89 -11.01 6.39
CA TRP A 210 1.68 -11.29 4.96
C TRP A 210 2.02 -12.72 4.56
N CYS A 211 2.76 -13.44 5.41
CA CYS A 211 2.96 -14.87 5.27
C CYS A 211 1.68 -15.72 5.37
N LEU A 212 0.57 -15.12 5.82
CA LEU A 212 -0.75 -15.75 5.82
C LEU A 212 -1.47 -15.57 4.47
N ASP A 213 -1.01 -14.67 3.60
CA ASP A 213 -1.58 -14.48 2.26
C ASP A 213 -1.31 -15.67 1.33
N SER A 214 -0.30 -16.50 1.61
CA SER A 214 -0.01 -17.73 0.85
C SER A 214 -0.94 -18.91 1.16
N VAL A 215 -1.81 -18.77 2.17
CA VAL A 215 -2.72 -19.84 2.64
C VAL A 215 -4.16 -19.63 2.12
N ALA A 216 -4.40 -18.55 1.36
CA ALA A 216 -5.70 -18.18 0.80
C ALA A 216 -5.83 -18.53 -0.69
#